data_AF-A0A832MZ90-F1
#
_entry.id   AF-A0A832MZ90-F1
#
_cell.length_a   1.000
_cell.length_b   1.000
_cell.length_c   1.000
_cell.angle_alpha   90.00
_cell.angle_beta   90.00
_cell.angle_gamma   90.00
#
_symmetry.space_group_name_H-M   'P 1'
#
loop_
_entity.id
_entity.type
_entity.pdbx_description
1 polymer ?
#
loop_
_entity_poly.entity_id
_entity_poly.type
_entity_poly.pdbx_seq_one_letter_code
_entity_poly.pdbx_strand_id
1 'polypeptide(L)'
;MRYKEEVKAKIASISDGEEAYEEQVRRIVTEIYSRALDEAKVTGESVESVTYEILEGIQEALLERHEEILRRVSEEMVDIIHAHANDCIELQHKKAKAAQEAFEETIAREKAHLHESLEAFRAFAKEKSLHHFAAHLQRVEAHIKGIMHQMVQKIASLTQDKRMQPEKEDLPDQDN
;
A
#
# COMPACT_ATOMS: atom_id res chain seq x y z
N MET A 1 9.98 -7.30 -23.38
CA MET A 1 10.76 -6.61 -24.43
C MET A 1 9.98 -5.51 -25.17
N ARG A 2 8.71 -5.21 -24.83
CA ARG A 2 7.94 -4.12 -25.44
C ARG A 2 8.50 -2.73 -25.10
N TYR A 3 8.79 -2.48 -23.82
CA TYR A 3 9.31 -1.21 -23.34
C TYR A 3 10.73 -0.96 -23.82
N LYS A 4 11.57 -2.00 -23.85
CA LYS A 4 12.92 -1.94 -24.41
C LYS A 4 12.92 -1.38 -25.83
N GLU A 5 12.14 -2.01 -26.71
CA GLU A 5 12.09 -1.63 -28.11
C GLU A 5 11.42 -0.26 -28.32
N GLU A 6 10.44 0.11 -27.49
CA GLU A 6 9.84 1.44 -27.55
C GLU A 6 10.83 2.54 -27.15
N VAL A 7 11.56 2.35 -26.06
CA VAL A 7 12.61 3.28 -25.60
C VAL A 7 13.65 3.47 -26.69
N LYS A 8 14.17 2.35 -27.24
CA LYS A 8 15.16 2.38 -28.32
C LYS A 8 14.68 3.17 -29.52
N ALA A 9 13.48 2.87 -30.01
CA ALA A 9 12.92 3.54 -31.18
C ALA A 9 12.73 5.05 -30.95
N LYS A 10 12.27 5.44 -29.76
CA LYS A 10 12.04 6.85 -29.41
C LYS A 10 13.34 7.62 -29.22
N ILE A 11 14.34 7.06 -28.54
CA ILE A 11 15.65 7.72 -28.38
C ILE A 11 16.36 7.84 -29.73
N ALA A 12 16.34 6.80 -30.57
CA ALA A 12 16.94 6.83 -31.90
C ALA A 12 16.29 7.84 -32.86
N SER A 13 15.08 8.31 -32.55
CA SER A 13 14.40 9.36 -33.32
C SER A 13 14.87 10.78 -33.00
N ILE A 14 15.65 10.96 -31.91
CA ILE A 14 16.24 12.24 -31.55
C ILE A 14 17.54 12.43 -32.36
N SER A 15 17.77 13.65 -32.85
CA SER A 15 19.01 14.00 -33.54
C SER A 15 20.15 14.24 -32.53
N ASP A 16 21.20 13.41 -32.59
CA ASP A 16 22.41 13.55 -31.75
C ASP A 16 23.14 14.88 -32.03
N GLY A 17 23.57 15.57 -30.98
CA GLY A 17 24.22 16.89 -31.05
C GLY A 17 23.31 18.11 -30.93
N GLU A 18 22.00 17.95 -30.74
CA GLU A 18 21.14 19.04 -30.30
C GLU A 18 21.45 19.43 -28.84
N GLU A 19 21.43 20.73 -28.53
CA GLU A 19 21.65 21.28 -27.18
C GLU A 19 20.62 20.73 -26.15
N ALA A 20 19.52 20.16 -26.63
CA ALA A 20 18.44 19.55 -25.84
C ALA A 20 18.39 18.00 -25.93
N TYR A 21 19.37 17.33 -26.54
CA TYR A 21 19.35 15.88 -26.73
C TYR A 21 19.12 15.12 -25.41
N GLU A 22 19.89 15.46 -24.38
CA GLU A 22 19.80 14.83 -23.06
C GLU A 22 18.41 15.02 -22.43
N GLU A 23 17.88 16.24 -22.47
CA GLU A 23 16.55 16.55 -21.90
C GLU A 23 15.43 15.79 -22.63
N GLN A 24 15.54 15.63 -23.95
CA GLN A 24 14.60 14.83 -24.73
C GLN A 24 14.67 13.35 -24.37
N VAL A 25 15.86 12.80 -24.17
CA VAL A 25 16.04 11.40 -23.71
C VAL A 25 15.41 11.21 -22.33
N ARG A 26 15.73 12.09 -21.37
CA ARG A 26 15.16 12.06 -20.01
C ARG A 26 13.64 12.06 -20.04
N ARG A 27 13.04 13.00 -20.79
CA ARG A 27 11.59 13.10 -20.94
C ARG A 27 10.96 11.82 -21.50
N ILE A 28 11.55 11.23 -22.54
CA ILE A 28 11.06 10.00 -23.16
C ILE A 28 11.08 8.85 -22.15
N VAL A 29 12.19 8.68 -21.43
CA VAL A 29 12.31 7.60 -20.45
C VAL A 29 11.32 7.79 -19.31
N THR A 30 11.24 9.00 -18.74
CA THR A 30 10.34 9.30 -17.63
C THR A 30 8.87 9.07 -18.01
N GLU A 31 8.45 9.42 -19.23
CA GLU A 31 7.10 9.14 -19.73
C GLU A 31 6.84 7.63 -19.88
N ILE A 32 7.75 6.90 -20.53
CA ILE A 32 7.58 5.45 -20.76
C ILE A 32 7.60 4.71 -19.42
N TYR A 33 8.51 5.06 -18.52
CA TYR A 33 8.69 4.39 -17.26
C TYR A 33 7.49 4.61 -16.33
N SER A 34 7.02 5.84 -16.21
CA SER A 34 5.80 6.14 -15.42
C SER A 34 4.60 5.32 -15.92
N ARG A 35 4.40 5.27 -17.23
CA ARG A 35 3.33 4.47 -17.83
C ARG A 35 3.52 2.97 -17.57
N ALA A 36 4.75 2.47 -17.67
CA ALA A 36 5.04 1.07 -17.45
C ALA A 36 4.81 0.64 -15.99
N LEU A 37 5.09 1.50 -15.02
CA LEU A 37 4.77 1.26 -13.61
C LEU A 37 3.25 1.18 -13.38
N ASP A 38 2.48 2.05 -14.03
CA ASP A 38 1.02 2.00 -13.96
C ASP A 38 0.44 0.74 -14.63
N GLU A 39 1.00 0.31 -15.77
CA GLU A 39 0.64 -0.95 -16.41
C GLU A 39 0.97 -2.14 -15.49
N ALA A 40 2.15 -2.14 -14.84
CA ALA A 40 2.60 -3.19 -13.92
C ALA A 40 1.67 -3.38 -12.71
N LYS A 41 1.08 -2.28 -12.18
CA LYS A 41 0.04 -2.36 -11.13
C LYS A 41 -1.17 -3.20 -11.55
N VAL A 42 -1.53 -3.15 -12.83
CA VAL A 42 -2.73 -3.80 -13.37
C VAL A 42 -2.44 -5.24 -13.79
N THR A 43 -1.29 -5.46 -14.43
CA THR A 43 -0.90 -6.77 -14.98
C THR A 43 -0.28 -7.70 -13.94
N GLY A 44 0.22 -7.16 -12.83
CA GLY A 44 0.99 -7.91 -11.83
C GLY A 44 2.43 -8.17 -12.23
N GLU A 45 2.92 -7.51 -13.28
CA GLU A 45 4.33 -7.55 -13.68
C GLU A 45 5.23 -6.91 -12.60
N SER A 46 6.45 -7.42 -12.42
CA SER A 46 7.34 -6.87 -11.41
C SER A 46 7.95 -5.54 -11.88
N VAL A 47 8.00 -4.57 -10.95
CA VAL A 47 8.68 -3.28 -11.18
C VAL A 47 10.13 -3.49 -11.58
N GLU A 48 10.80 -4.48 -10.98
CA GLU A 48 12.18 -4.86 -11.30
C GLU A 48 12.31 -5.27 -12.78
N SER A 49 11.43 -6.14 -13.28
CA SER A 49 11.47 -6.60 -14.68
C SER A 49 11.27 -5.44 -15.65
N VAL A 50 10.30 -4.57 -15.39
CA VAL A 50 10.03 -3.37 -16.18
C VAL A 50 11.23 -2.42 -16.18
N THR A 51 11.86 -2.24 -15.02
CA THR A 51 13.02 -1.38 -14.82
C THR A 51 14.21 -1.89 -15.62
N TYR A 52 14.53 -3.18 -15.52
CA TYR A 52 15.62 -3.79 -16.30
C TYR A 52 15.39 -3.66 -17.80
N GLU A 53 14.17 -3.94 -18.25
CA GLU A 53 13.83 -3.86 -19.67
C GLU A 53 14.04 -2.44 -20.24
N ILE A 54 13.67 -1.41 -19.47
CA ILE A 54 13.84 -0.02 -19.89
C ILE A 54 15.30 0.41 -19.83
N LEU A 55 16.06 0.05 -18.78
CA LEU A 55 17.49 0.32 -18.69
C LEU A 55 18.28 -0.31 -19.84
N GLU A 56 17.94 -1.55 -20.20
CA GLU A 56 18.55 -2.24 -21.36
C GLU A 56 18.25 -1.48 -22.66
N GLY A 57 17.02 -0.97 -22.82
CA GLY A 57 16.64 -0.15 -23.97
C GLY A 57 17.42 1.16 -24.06
N ILE A 58 17.66 1.83 -22.92
CA ILE A 58 18.45 3.07 -22.86
C ILE A 58 19.90 2.78 -23.22
N GLN A 59 20.50 1.73 -22.62
CA GLN A 59 21.88 1.34 -22.88
C GLN A 59 22.12 1.03 -24.36
N GLU A 60 21.23 0.26 -24.99
CA GLU A 60 21.34 -0.08 -26.40
C GLU A 60 21.12 1.13 -27.32
N ALA A 61 20.30 2.10 -26.91
CA ALA A 61 20.01 3.29 -27.72
C ALA A 61 21.12 4.34 -27.64
N LEU A 62 21.77 4.48 -26.48
CA LEU A 62 22.72 5.56 -26.24
C LEU A 62 24.15 5.25 -26.74
N LEU A 63 24.51 4.01 -27.07
CA LEU A 63 25.92 3.59 -27.27
C LEU A 63 26.80 3.97 -26.04
N GLU A 64 28.02 3.42 -25.93
CA GLU A 64 28.90 3.62 -24.75
C GLU A 64 29.38 5.08 -24.53
N ARG A 65 28.81 6.07 -25.22
CA ARG A 65 29.28 7.46 -25.26
C ARG A 65 28.53 8.44 -24.35
N HIS A 66 27.44 8.01 -23.72
CA HIS A 66 26.53 8.89 -22.99
C HIS A 66 26.22 8.39 -21.56
N GLU A 67 27.25 7.95 -20.81
CA GLU A 67 27.10 7.47 -19.42
C GLU A 67 26.44 8.49 -18.48
N GLU A 68 26.71 9.79 -18.66
CA GLU A 68 26.12 10.85 -17.85
C GLU A 68 24.59 10.91 -18.00
N ILE A 69 24.09 10.66 -19.21
CA ILE A 69 22.65 10.61 -19.51
C ILE A 69 22.04 9.38 -18.82
N LEU A 70 22.69 8.22 -18.94
CA LEU A 70 22.24 6.99 -18.28
C LEU A 70 22.18 7.17 -16.76
N ARG A 71 23.16 7.83 -16.15
CA ARG A 71 23.18 8.13 -14.72
C ARG A 71 21.98 8.98 -14.31
N ARG A 72 21.76 10.12 -14.96
CA ARG A 72 20.68 11.05 -14.61
C ARG A 72 19.29 10.44 -14.81
N VAL A 73 19.13 9.67 -15.89
CA VAL A 73 17.89 8.94 -16.13
C VAL A 73 17.65 7.89 -15.05
N SER A 74 18.69 7.17 -14.62
CA SER A 74 18.58 6.20 -13.54
C SER A 74 18.19 6.86 -12.21
N GLU A 75 18.75 8.04 -11.91
CA GLU A 75 18.38 8.84 -10.74
C GLU A 75 16.89 9.25 -10.78
N GLU A 76 16.40 9.74 -11.93
CA GLU A 76 14.97 10.03 -12.11
C GLU A 76 14.07 8.81 -11.96
N MET A 77 14.49 7.66 -12.51
CA MET A 77 13.73 6.42 -12.36
C MET A 77 13.61 6.04 -10.89
N VAL A 78 14.66 6.21 -10.08
CA VAL A 78 14.61 6.01 -8.63
C VAL A 78 13.60 6.95 -7.97
N ASP A 79 13.63 8.24 -8.31
CA ASP A 79 12.67 9.21 -7.77
C ASP A 79 11.22 8.85 -8.11
N ILE A 80 10.97 8.37 -9.33
CA ILE A 80 9.65 7.91 -9.79
C ILE A 80 9.20 6.68 -9.00
N ILE A 81 10.07 5.67 -8.83
CA ILE A 81 9.76 4.48 -8.02
C ILE A 81 9.44 4.89 -6.59
N HIS A 82 10.23 5.78 -6.01
CA HIS A 82 10.06 6.24 -4.64
C HIS A 82 8.72 6.97 -4.47
N ALA A 83 8.36 7.89 -5.36
CA ALA A 83 7.07 8.56 -5.36
C ALA A 83 5.92 7.55 -5.48
N HIS A 84 6.05 6.60 -6.40
CA HIS A 84 5.06 5.56 -6.62
C HIS A 84 4.89 4.61 -5.42
N ALA A 85 5.99 4.24 -4.76
CA ALA A 85 5.97 3.43 -3.56
C ALA A 85 5.24 4.16 -2.42
N ASN A 86 5.51 5.46 -2.25
CA ASN A 86 4.83 6.29 -1.25
C ASN A 86 3.33 6.40 -1.53
N ASP A 87 2.91 6.63 -2.76
CA ASP A 87 1.50 6.65 -3.15
C ASP A 87 0.80 5.31 -2.85
N CYS A 88 1.48 4.20 -3.17
CA CYS A 88 0.99 2.87 -2.84
C CYS A 88 0.84 2.67 -1.33
N ILE A 89 1.84 3.06 -0.53
CA ILE A 89 1.81 2.97 0.93
C ILE A 89 0.64 3.82 1.49
N GLU A 90 0.49 5.06 1.04
CA GLU A 90 -0.61 5.94 1.47
C GLU A 90 -1.98 5.36 1.13
N LEU A 91 -2.15 4.83 -0.08
CA LEU A 91 -3.40 4.20 -0.50
C LEU A 91 -3.74 2.99 0.37
N GLN A 92 -2.74 2.16 0.70
CA GLN A 92 -2.94 1.01 1.59
C GLN A 92 -3.29 1.45 3.01
N HIS A 93 -2.67 2.52 3.52
CA HIS A 93 -3.06 3.10 4.81
C HIS A 93 -4.50 3.62 4.80
N LYS A 94 -4.94 4.31 3.73
CA LYS A 94 -6.33 4.77 3.59
C LYS A 94 -7.31 3.59 3.57
N LYS A 95 -7.01 2.53 2.81
CA LYS A 95 -7.83 1.31 2.76
C LYS A 95 -7.92 0.60 4.11
N ALA A 96 -6.78 0.45 4.80
CA ALA A 96 -6.73 -0.17 6.12
C ALA A 96 -7.57 0.62 7.14
N LYS A 97 -7.48 1.95 7.12
CA LYS A 97 -8.29 2.81 7.99
C LYS A 97 -9.78 2.69 7.69
N ALA A 98 -10.19 2.73 6.43
CA ALA A 98 -11.59 2.56 6.05
C ALA A 98 -12.14 1.18 6.46
N ALA A 99 -11.35 0.12 6.29
CA ALA A 99 -11.71 -1.22 6.73
C ALA A 99 -11.87 -1.31 8.26
N GLN A 100 -10.99 -0.64 9.01
CA GLN A 100 -11.11 -0.53 10.46
C GLN A 100 -12.40 0.18 10.87
N GLU A 101 -12.67 1.36 10.31
CA GLU A 101 -13.88 2.14 10.62
C GLU A 101 -15.16 1.32 10.34
N ALA A 102 -15.22 0.62 9.20
CA ALA A 102 -16.34 -0.26 8.87
C ALA A 102 -16.50 -1.45 9.84
N PHE A 103 -15.38 -2.01 10.33
CA PHE A 103 -15.40 -3.11 11.28
C PHE A 103 -15.85 -2.64 12.68
N GLU A 104 -15.37 -1.47 13.13
CA GLU A 104 -15.81 -0.85 14.38
C GLU A 104 -17.31 -0.52 14.36
N GLU A 105 -17.81 0.01 13.24
CA GLU A 105 -19.25 0.26 13.04
C GLU A 105 -20.07 -1.03 13.14
N THR A 106 -19.59 -2.11 12.50
CA THR A 106 -20.26 -3.42 12.54
C THR A 106 -20.35 -3.95 13.98
N ILE A 107 -19.25 -3.86 14.75
CA ILE A 107 -19.24 -4.24 16.17
C ILE A 107 -20.25 -3.41 16.97
N ALA A 108 -20.33 -2.10 16.71
CA ALA A 108 -21.27 -1.22 17.41
C ALA A 108 -22.73 -1.59 17.11
N ARG A 109 -23.07 -1.92 15.86
CA ARG A 109 -24.42 -2.37 15.48
C ARG A 109 -24.78 -3.72 16.11
N GLU A 110 -23.88 -4.69 16.06
CA GLU A 110 -24.09 -6.00 16.68
C GLU A 110 -24.25 -5.89 18.20
N LYS A 111 -23.51 -4.97 18.84
CA LYS A 111 -23.69 -4.65 20.27
C LYS A 111 -25.12 -4.21 20.58
N ALA A 112 -25.64 -3.28 19.78
CA ALA A 112 -26.97 -2.71 19.98
C ALA A 112 -28.04 -3.80 19.82
N HIS A 113 -27.96 -4.58 18.73
CA HIS A 113 -28.88 -5.68 18.45
C HIS A 113 -28.87 -6.75 19.56
N LEU A 114 -27.68 -7.10 20.06
CA LEU A 114 -27.54 -8.03 21.16
C LEU A 114 -28.14 -7.48 22.46
N HIS A 115 -27.96 -6.18 22.74
CA HIS A 115 -28.53 -5.53 23.90
C HIS A 115 -30.06 -5.56 23.86
N GLU A 116 -30.65 -5.20 22.73
CA GLU A 116 -32.10 -5.27 22.49
C GLU A 116 -32.63 -6.70 22.66
N SER A 117 -31.93 -7.69 22.11
CA SER A 117 -32.28 -9.10 22.26
C SER A 117 -32.26 -9.56 23.72
N LEU A 118 -31.24 -9.14 24.49
CA LEU A 118 -31.14 -9.45 25.91
C LEU A 118 -32.24 -8.78 26.73
N GLU A 119 -32.65 -7.56 26.38
CA GLU A 119 -33.78 -6.89 27.00
C GLU A 119 -35.10 -7.63 26.74
N ALA A 120 -35.33 -8.07 25.49
CA ALA A 120 -36.49 -8.88 25.14
C ALA A 120 -36.53 -10.20 25.93
N PHE A 121 -35.41 -10.91 26.04
CA PHE A 121 -35.34 -12.14 26.83
C PHE A 121 -35.56 -11.90 28.33
N ARG A 122 -35.10 -10.76 28.87
CA ARG A 122 -35.36 -10.38 30.26
C ARG A 122 -36.82 -10.08 30.51
N ALA A 123 -37.46 -9.35 29.61
CA ALA A 123 -38.90 -9.07 29.70
C ALA A 123 -39.70 -10.37 29.71
N PHE A 124 -39.38 -11.30 28.81
CA PHE A 124 -39.97 -12.63 28.78
C PHE A 124 -39.73 -13.43 30.06
N ALA A 125 -38.48 -13.46 30.56
CA ALA A 125 -38.13 -14.16 31.79
C ALA A 125 -38.92 -13.63 33.00
N LYS A 126 -39.12 -12.30 33.06
CA LYS A 126 -39.90 -11.64 34.10
C LYS A 126 -41.40 -11.98 33.97
N GLU A 127 -41.96 -11.91 32.77
CA GLU A 127 -43.37 -12.26 32.49
C GLU A 127 -43.67 -13.70 32.89
N LYS A 128 -42.76 -14.63 32.59
CA LYS A 128 -42.91 -16.06 32.90
C LYS A 128 -42.42 -16.46 34.29
N SER A 129 -41.98 -15.51 35.13
CA SER A 129 -41.40 -15.78 36.46
C SER A 129 -40.24 -16.80 36.45
N LEU A 130 -39.42 -16.79 35.39
CA LEU A 130 -38.30 -17.72 35.20
C LEU A 130 -37.00 -17.17 35.82
N HIS A 131 -36.90 -17.24 37.15
CA HIS A 131 -35.76 -16.65 37.90
C HIS A 131 -34.39 -17.23 37.52
N HIS A 132 -34.29 -18.55 37.29
CA HIS A 132 -33.04 -19.18 36.85
C HIS A 132 -32.61 -18.74 35.45
N PHE A 133 -33.57 -18.52 34.55
CA PHE A 133 -33.30 -18.03 33.21
C PHE A 133 -32.81 -16.57 33.23
N ALA A 134 -33.42 -15.71 34.06
CA ALA A 134 -32.95 -14.34 34.24
C ALA A 134 -31.50 -14.27 34.78
N ALA A 135 -31.15 -15.11 35.76
CA ALA A 135 -29.79 -15.21 36.28
C ALA A 135 -28.80 -15.75 35.23
N HIS A 136 -29.24 -16.66 34.35
CA HIS A 136 -28.43 -17.12 33.22
C HIS A 136 -28.18 -15.99 32.20
N LEU A 137 -29.21 -15.21 31.83
CA LEU A 137 -29.07 -14.07 30.91
C LEU A 137 -28.09 -13.00 31.41
N GLN A 138 -28.01 -12.76 32.73
CA GLN A 138 -27.00 -11.86 33.31
C GLN A 138 -25.56 -12.36 33.09
N ARG A 139 -25.32 -13.68 33.24
CA ARG A 139 -24.00 -14.28 32.99
C ARG A 139 -23.63 -14.21 31.50
N VAL A 140 -24.61 -14.45 30.63
CA VAL A 140 -24.44 -14.34 29.17
C VAL A 140 -24.09 -12.90 28.78
N GLU A 141 -24.78 -11.90 29.33
CA GLU A 141 -24.44 -10.49 29.05
C GLU A 141 -23.01 -10.14 29.49
N ALA A 142 -22.59 -10.57 30.69
CA ALA A 142 -21.25 -10.31 31.19
C ALA A 142 -20.17 -10.96 30.31
N HIS A 143 -20.41 -12.20 29.86
CA HIS A 143 -19.50 -12.89 28.95
C HIS A 143 -19.38 -12.17 27.61
N ILE A 144 -20.50 -11.74 27.02
CA ILE A 144 -20.48 -11.07 25.71
C ILE A 144 -19.80 -9.70 25.79
N LYS A 145 -20.02 -8.94 26.88
CA LYS A 145 -19.26 -7.71 27.13
C LYS A 145 -17.75 -7.95 27.18
N GLY A 146 -17.31 -9.07 27.78
CA GLY A 146 -15.91 -9.48 27.81
C GLY A 146 -15.34 -9.78 26.42
N ILE A 147 -16.03 -10.61 25.62
CA ILE A 147 -15.62 -10.94 24.24
C ILE A 147 -15.51 -9.68 23.40
N MET A 148 -16.53 -8.82 23.47
CA MET A 148 -16.56 -7.56 22.74
C MET A 148 -15.40 -6.62 23.09
N HIS A 149 -15.07 -6.51 24.37
CA HIS A 149 -13.94 -5.69 24.82
C HIS A 149 -12.62 -6.22 24.27
N GLN A 150 -12.42 -7.54 24.26
CA GLN A 150 -11.24 -8.18 23.67
C GLN A 150 -11.14 -7.94 22.16
N MET A 151 -12.27 -7.98 21.43
CA MET A 151 -12.28 -7.70 19.99
C MET A 151 -11.84 -6.25 19.71
N VAL A 152 -12.37 -5.28 20.45
CA VAL A 152 -11.97 -3.86 20.31
C VAL A 152 -10.48 -3.66 20.62
N GLN A 153 -9.97 -4.26 21.71
CA GLN A 153 -8.56 -4.18 22.06
C GLN A 153 -7.65 -4.80 20.99
N LYS A 154 -8.04 -5.95 20.43
CA LYS A 154 -7.27 -6.64 19.40
C LYS A 154 -7.19 -5.84 18.09
N ILE A 155 -8.26 -5.13 17.72
CA ILE A 155 -8.25 -4.22 16.57
C ILE A 155 -7.26 -3.07 16.81
N ALA A 156 -7.32 -2.45 18.00
CA ALA A 156 -6.44 -1.34 18.37
C ALA A 156 -4.95 -1.75 18.40
N SER A 157 -4.63 -2.96 18.89
CA SER A 157 -3.26 -3.47 18.88
C SER A 157 -2.74 -3.75 17.47
N LEU A 158 -3.58 -4.31 16.59
CA LEU A 158 -3.23 -4.56 15.19
C LEU A 158 -2.98 -3.27 14.39
N THR A 159 -3.47 -2.12 14.86
CA THR A 159 -3.24 -0.81 14.24
C THR A 159 -2.04 -0.05 14.82
N GLN A 160 -1.66 -0.29 16.07
CA GLN A 160 -0.48 0.35 16.68
C GLN A 160 0.84 -0.31 16.24
N ASP A 161 0.86 -1.61 15.95
CA ASP A 161 2.07 -2.37 15.56
C ASP A 161 2.67 -2.00 14.18
N LYS A 162 2.13 -1.00 13.48
CA LYS A 162 2.73 -0.46 12.23
C LYS A 162 3.28 0.96 12.35
N ARG A 163 3.28 1.58 13.55
CA ARG A 163 3.90 2.89 13.79
C ARG A 163 5.26 2.76 14.50
N MET A 164 6.14 1.86 14.06
CA MET A 164 7.53 1.73 14.53
C MET A 164 8.26 0.89 13.46
N GLN A 165 9.33 1.29 12.76
CA GLN A 165 10.26 2.41 12.82
C GLN A 165 10.78 2.64 11.37
N PRO A 166 11.21 3.86 10.97
CA PRO A 166 12.17 3.94 9.88
C PRO A 166 13.41 3.16 10.32
N GLU A 167 13.79 2.11 9.58
CA GLU A 167 15.11 1.52 9.72
C GLU A 167 16.11 2.66 9.57
N LYS A 168 16.81 3.00 10.64
CA LYS A 168 18.02 3.80 10.53
C LYS A 168 18.97 2.94 9.71
N GLU A 169 19.28 3.38 8.50
CA GLU A 169 20.45 2.91 7.78
C GLU A 169 21.66 3.20 8.67
N ASP A 170 22.20 2.16 9.31
CA ASP A 170 23.56 2.18 9.83
C ASP A 170 24.49 2.27 8.61
N LEU A 171 24.85 3.50 8.25
CA LEU A 171 25.98 3.76 7.36
C LEU A 171 27.23 3.13 8.02
N PRO A 172 27.98 2.27 7.30
CA PRO A 172 29.22 1.75 7.84
C PRO A 172 30.22 2.91 8.00
N ASP A 173 30.77 3.03 9.20
CA ASP A 173 31.91 3.88 9.49
C ASP A 173 33.01 3.63 8.44
N GLN A 174 33.26 4.62 7.60
CA GLN A 174 34.47 4.67 6.80
C GLN A 174 35.60 5.13 7.73
N ASP A 175 36.31 4.15 8.31
CA ASP A 175 37.61 4.40 8.90
C ASP A 175 38.63 4.75 7.80
N ASN A 176 39.39 5.80 8.09
CA ASN A 176 40.48 6.42 7.31
C ASN A 176 41.57 5.45 6.85
#